data_AF-Q3HWT5-F1
#
_entry.id   AF-Q3HWT5-F1
#
_cell.length_a   1.000
_cell.length_b   1.000
_cell.length_c   1.000
_cell.angle_alpha   90.00
_cell.angle_beta   90.00
_cell.angle_gamma   90.00
#
_symmetry.space_group_name_H-M   'P 1'
#
loop_
_entity.id
_entity.type
_entity.pdbx_description
1 polymer ?
#
loop_
_entity_poly.entity_id
_entity_poly.type
_entity_poly.pdbx_seq_one_letter_code
_entity_poly.pdbx_strand_id
1 'polypeptide(L)'
;EVLFCRTLHGVMENIAHLCSRNKSKTWGKDSWKKVVVCIVADGRKAIHPRVLDCLSALGVYQEGMARNIINDKEVEAHLYEYTTQLSVDPRLRFKGLEKGIVP
;
A
#
# COMPACT_ATOMS: atom_id res chain seq x y z
N GLU A 1 -5.98 -12.70 0.69
CA GLU A 1 -6.02 -11.22 0.74
C GLU A 1 -6.71 -10.65 1.97
N VAL A 2 -7.77 -11.24 2.54
CA VAL A 2 -8.46 -10.71 3.75
C VAL A 2 -7.50 -10.29 4.88
N LEU A 3 -6.53 -11.15 5.24
CA LEU A 3 -5.54 -10.83 6.27
C LEU A 3 -4.61 -9.68 5.87
N PHE A 4 -4.23 -9.62 4.60
CA PHE A 4 -3.43 -8.53 4.04
C PHE A 4 -4.20 -7.20 4.10
N CYS A 5 -5.45 -7.17 3.62
CA CYS A 5 -6.32 -6.00 3.69
C CYS A 5 -6.53 -5.54 5.14
N ARG A 6 -6.71 -6.47 6.08
CA ARG A 6 -6.82 -6.13 7.51
C ARG A 6 -5.57 -5.44 8.05
N THR A 7 -4.39 -5.98 7.74
CA THR A 7 -3.12 -5.40 8.19
C THR A 7 -2.90 -4.03 7.55
N LEU A 8 -3.05 -3.92 6.23
CA LEU A 8 -2.82 -2.68 5.49
C LEU A 8 -3.82 -1.59 5.88
N HIS A 9 -5.09 -1.95 6.08
CA HIS A 9 -6.11 -1.02 6.57
C HIS A 9 -5.74 -0.45 7.94
N GLY A 10 -5.32 -1.31 8.88
CA GLY A 10 -4.86 -0.84 10.20
C GLY A 10 -3.62 0.07 10.13
N VAL A 11 -2.70 -0.19 9.19
CA VAL A 11 -1.57 0.73 8.94
C VAL A 11 -2.08 2.10 8.49
N MET A 12 -3.02 2.15 7.55
CA MET A 12 -3.60 3.42 7.07
C MET A 12 -4.38 4.16 8.17
N GLU A 13 -5.15 3.45 9.01
CA GLU A 13 -5.83 4.04 10.17
C GLU A 13 -4.83 4.63 11.18
N ASN A 14 -3.69 3.96 11.40
CA ASN A 14 -2.63 4.49 12.26
C ASN A 14 -2.00 5.76 11.69
N ILE A 15 -1.75 5.81 10.38
CA ILE A 15 -1.23 7.03 9.72
C ILE A 15 -2.24 8.17 9.82
N ALA A 16 -3.53 7.90 9.62
CA ALA A 16 -4.59 8.86 9.85
C ALA A 16 -4.62 9.36 11.30
N HIS A 17 -4.44 8.45 12.27
CA HIS A 17 -4.34 8.81 13.68
C HIS A 17 -3.13 9.73 13.97
N LEU A 18 -1.97 9.49 13.33
CA LEU A 18 -0.83 10.41 13.43
C LEU A 18 -1.18 11.80 12.89
N CYS A 19 -1.98 11.86 11.82
CA CYS A 19 -2.42 13.12 11.23
C CYS A 19 -3.39 13.90 12.13
N SER A 20 -4.16 13.22 12.98
CA SER A 20 -5.12 13.87 13.90
C SER A 20 -4.49 14.38 15.20
N ARG A 21 -3.19 14.16 15.44
CA ARG A 21 -2.52 14.59 16.67
C ARG A 21 -2.39 16.11 16.73
N ASN A 22 -2.96 16.74 17.75
CA ASN A 22 -2.86 18.19 17.99
C ASN A 22 -1.88 18.58 19.12
N LYS A 23 -1.49 17.60 19.96
CA LYS A 23 -0.52 17.76 21.06
C LYS A 23 0.71 16.88 20.82
N SER A 24 1.43 17.17 19.73
CA SER A 24 2.69 16.49 19.39
C SER A 24 3.62 17.49 18.70
N LYS A 25 4.92 17.43 19.00
CA LYS A 25 5.94 18.21 18.27
C LYS A 25 6.25 17.59 16.89
N THR A 26 6.04 16.28 16.75
CA THR A 26 6.40 15.51 15.56
C THR A 26 5.21 15.25 14.64
N TRP A 27 4.02 15.04 15.22
CA TRP A 27 2.82 14.56 14.55
C TRP A 27 1.74 15.65 14.49
N GLY A 28 0.90 15.61 13.47
CA GLY A 28 -0.06 16.64 13.08
C GLY A 28 -0.52 16.46 11.63
N LYS A 29 -1.33 17.39 11.12
CA LYS A 29 -2.12 17.28 9.87
C LYS A 29 -1.42 16.59 8.68
N ASP A 30 -0.14 16.86 8.46
CA ASP A 30 0.66 16.35 7.32
C ASP A 30 1.62 15.21 7.70
N SER A 31 1.34 14.46 8.77
CA SER A 31 2.24 13.40 9.26
C SER A 31 2.43 12.28 8.27
N TRP A 32 1.45 12.02 7.41
CA TRP A 32 1.53 11.01 6.37
C TRP A 32 2.74 11.22 5.44
N LYS A 33 3.13 12.47 5.17
CA LYS A 33 4.32 12.82 4.37
C LYS A 33 5.65 12.35 4.99
N LYS A 34 5.64 11.98 6.27
CA LYS A 34 6.82 11.51 7.02
C LYS A 34 6.87 9.99 7.12
N VAL A 35 5.87 9.28 6.58
CA VAL A 35 5.74 7.83 6.70
C VAL A 35 5.85 7.21 5.32
N VAL A 36 6.68 6.17 5.19
CA VAL A 36 6.76 5.32 4.00
C VAL A 36 6.39 3.90 4.42
N VAL A 37 5.48 3.27 3.69
CA VAL A 37 5.07 1.88 3.91
C VAL A 37 5.68 1.03 2.80
N CYS A 38 6.49 0.04 3.17
CA CYS A 38 7.10 -0.91 2.25
C CYS A 38 6.44 -2.29 2.37
N ILE A 39 6.06 -2.87 1.24
CA ILE A 39 5.51 -4.22 1.16
C ILE A 39 6.55 -5.09 0.45
N VAL A 40 7.10 -6.07 1.16
CA VAL A 40 8.09 -7.00 0.62
C VAL A 40 7.43 -8.36 0.43
N ALA A 41 7.68 -8.99 -0.71
CA ALA A 41 7.20 -10.33 -1.04
C ALA A 41 8.31 -11.12 -1.76
N ASP A 42 8.34 -12.44 -1.57
CA ASP A 42 9.33 -13.37 -2.17
C ASP A 42 9.20 -13.53 -3.69
N GLY A 43 8.40 -12.68 -4.34
CA GLY A 43 8.20 -12.64 -5.78
C GLY A 43 6.73 -12.71 -6.16
N ARG A 44 6.40 -12.07 -7.30
CA ARG A 44 5.03 -12.01 -7.83
C ARG A 44 4.41 -13.36 -8.20
N LYS A 45 5.21 -14.42 -8.31
CA LYS A 45 4.73 -15.79 -8.54
C LYS A 45 4.38 -16.53 -7.24
N ALA A 46 4.99 -16.15 -6.11
CA ALA A 46 4.79 -16.78 -4.82
C ALA A 46 3.62 -16.15 -4.04
N ILE A 47 3.41 -14.85 -4.21
CA ILE A 47 2.30 -14.13 -3.60
C ILE A 47 0.93 -14.64 -4.11
N HIS A 48 -0.06 -14.66 -3.22
CA HIS A 48 -1.41 -15.08 -3.59
C HIS A 48 -2.03 -14.12 -4.62
N PRO A 49 -2.63 -14.59 -5.74
CA PRO A 49 -3.16 -13.73 -6.81
C PRO A 49 -4.14 -12.64 -6.32
N ARG A 50 -5.10 -12.99 -5.46
CA ARG A 50 -6.00 -12.00 -4.81
C ARG A 50 -5.30 -10.87 -4.03
N VAL A 51 -4.06 -11.06 -3.56
CA VAL A 51 -3.29 -9.96 -2.95
C VAL A 51 -2.75 -9.03 -4.04
N LEU A 52 -2.29 -9.58 -5.18
CA LEU A 52 -1.93 -8.78 -6.34
C LEU A 52 -3.13 -7.99 -6.87
N ASP A 53 -4.33 -8.60 -6.92
CA ASP A 53 -5.56 -7.90 -7.31
C ASP A 53 -5.84 -6.69 -6.39
N CYS A 54 -5.68 -6.86 -5.08
CA CYS A 54 -5.79 -5.76 -4.12
C CYS A 54 -4.71 -4.69 -4.33
N LEU A 55 -3.46 -5.08 -4.57
CA LEU A 55 -2.36 -4.14 -4.83
C LEU A 55 -2.59 -3.38 -6.15
N SER A 56 -3.12 -4.03 -7.18
CA SER A 56 -3.54 -3.41 -8.44
C SER A 56 -4.66 -2.41 -8.22
N ALA A 57 -5.68 -2.77 -7.44
CA ALA A 57 -6.79 -1.88 -7.11
C ALA A 57 -6.34 -0.63 -6.32
N LEU A 58 -5.25 -0.74 -5.55
CA LEU A 58 -4.63 0.38 -4.83
C LEU A 58 -3.68 1.22 -5.70
N GLY A 59 -3.41 0.80 -6.94
CA GLY A 59 -2.48 1.44 -7.87
C GLY A 59 -1.00 1.09 -7.66
N VAL A 60 -0.69 0.23 -6.68
CA VAL A 60 0.69 -0.12 -6.28
C VAL A 60 1.27 -1.21 -7.17
N TYR A 61 0.44 -2.03 -7.81
CA TYR A 61 0.88 -3.09 -8.72
C TYR A 61 0.25 -2.93 -10.11
N GLN A 62 1.00 -3.25 -11.16
CA GLN A 62 0.52 -3.22 -12.54
C GLN A 62 0.75 -4.58 -13.19
N GLU A 63 -0.35 -5.28 -13.45
CA GLU A 63 -0.32 -6.57 -14.13
C GLU A 63 0.23 -6.42 -15.56
N GLY A 64 1.03 -7.40 -15.99
CA GLY A 64 1.59 -7.42 -17.35
C GLY A 64 2.81 -6.52 -17.60
N MET A 65 3.14 -5.58 -16.71
CA MET A 65 4.33 -4.73 -16.88
C MET A 65 5.65 -5.40 -16.46
N ALA A 66 5.61 -6.33 -15.50
CA ALA A 66 6.81 -6.94 -14.94
C ALA A 66 7.53 -7.88 -15.92
N ARG A 67 8.76 -7.55 -16.28
CA ARG A 67 9.66 -8.39 -17.12
C ARG A 67 10.65 -9.16 -16.26
N ASN A 68 11.01 -10.38 -16.69
CA ASN A 68 12.01 -11.21 -16.00
C ASN A 68 13.43 -11.03 -16.56
N ILE A 69 13.56 -10.51 -17.79
CA ILE A 69 14.84 -10.30 -18.46
C ILE A 69 14.80 -8.91 -19.09
N ILE A 70 15.87 -8.13 -18.90
CA ILE A 70 16.10 -6.82 -19.52
C ILE A 70 17.54 -6.80 -20.03
N ASN A 71 17.74 -6.54 -21.32
CA ASN A 71 19.06 -6.55 -21.96
C ASN A 71 19.85 -7.84 -21.68
N ASP A 72 19.20 -9.00 -21.84
CA ASP A 72 19.76 -10.34 -21.58
C ASP A 72 20.26 -10.57 -20.14
N LYS A 73 19.87 -9.71 -19.19
CA LYS A 73 20.13 -9.87 -17.76
C LYS A 73 18.84 -10.18 -17.01
N GLU A 74 18.91 -11.11 -16.07
CA GLU A 74 17.79 -11.45 -15.20
C GLU A 74 17.43 -10.28 -14.28
N VAL A 75 16.14 -10.12 -14.03
CA VAL A 75 15.60 -9.11 -13.12
C VAL A 75 15.51 -9.70 -11.72
N GLU A 76 16.26 -9.12 -10.79
CA GLU A 76 16.29 -9.53 -9.38
C GLU A 76 15.05 -9.07 -8.59
N ALA A 77 14.51 -7.89 -8.91
CA ALA A 77 13.39 -7.32 -8.19
C ALA A 77 12.55 -6.36 -9.05
N HIS A 78 11.27 -6.23 -8.68
CA HIS A 78 10.36 -5.22 -9.20
C HIS A 78 10.02 -4.24 -8.08
N LEU A 79 10.33 -2.97 -8.28
CA LEU A 79 9.96 -1.90 -7.36
C LEU A 79 8.80 -1.10 -7.95
N TYR A 80 7.77 -0.89 -7.14
CA TYR A 80 6.64 -0.05 -7.47
C TYR A 80 6.48 0.99 -6.37
N GLU A 81 6.25 2.24 -6.77
CA GLU A 81 6.01 3.35 -5.86
C GLU A 81 4.72 4.04 -6.25
N TYR A 82 3.85 4.27 -5.27
CA TYR A 82 2.58 4.95 -5.50
C TYR A 82 2.09 5.60 -4.20
N THR A 83 1.56 6.82 -4.28
CA THR A 83 0.85 7.47 -3.19
C THR A 83 -0.64 7.11 -3.29
N THR A 84 -1.08 6.12 -2.51
CA THR A 84 -2.44 5.60 -2.59
C THR A 84 -3.42 6.45 -1.77
N GLN A 85 -4.53 6.87 -2.37
CA GLN A 85 -5.56 7.66 -1.68
C GLN A 85 -6.71 6.78 -1.14
N LEU A 86 -6.57 5.46 -1.26
CA LEU A 86 -7.62 4.49 -0.97
C LEU A 86 -7.09 3.41 -0.04
N SER A 87 -7.97 2.90 0.81
CA SER A 87 -7.75 1.69 1.61
C SER A 87 -8.78 0.64 1.24
N VAL A 88 -8.41 -0.64 1.35
CA VAL A 88 -9.34 -1.77 1.22
C VAL A 88 -9.51 -2.41 2.58
N ASP A 89 -10.73 -2.34 3.14
CA ASP A 89 -11.03 -2.92 4.45
C ASP A 89 -11.08 -4.47 4.38
N PRO A 90 -11.11 -5.19 5.52
CA PRO A 90 -11.18 -6.66 5.54
C PRO A 90 -12.43 -7.25 4.85
N ARG A 91 -13.46 -6.43 4.61
CA ARG A 91 -14.69 -6.80 3.89
C ARG A 91 -14.61 -6.43 2.40
N LEU A 92 -13.41 -6.10 1.91
CA LEU A 92 -13.11 -5.72 0.53
C LEU A 92 -13.87 -4.47 0.05
N ARG A 93 -14.11 -3.53 0.97
CA ARG A 93 -14.73 -2.24 0.61
C ARG A 93 -13.68 -1.15 0.59
N PHE A 94 -13.75 -0.32 -0.44
CA PHE A 94 -12.91 0.87 -0.53
C PHE A 94 -13.27 1.90 0.55
N LYS A 95 -12.24 2.57 1.08
CA LYS A 95 -12.33 3.67 2.03
C LYS A 95 -11.41 4.79 1.53
N GLY A 96 -11.97 5.96 1.24
CA GLY A 96 -11.21 7.13 0.82
C GLY A 96 -11.10 8.19 1.91
N LEU A 97 -10.74 9.39 1.48
CA LEU A 97 -10.62 10.60 2.30
C LEU A 97 -11.89 10.88 3.13
N GLU A 98 -13.08 10.53 2.61
CA GLU A 98 -14.37 10.70 3.30
C GLU A 98 -14.50 9.87 4.59
N LYS A 99 -13.61 8.89 4.78
CA LYS A 99 -13.49 8.08 6.00
C LYS A 99 -12.24 8.40 6.81
N GLY A 100 -11.56 9.49 6.50
CA GLY A 100 -10.36 9.94 7.22
C GLY A 100 -9.09 9.19 6.84
N ILE A 101 -9.12 8.35 5.80
CA ILE A 101 -7.91 7.79 5.21
C ILE A 101 -7.12 8.95 4.60
N VAL A 102 -5.82 8.96 4.82
CA VAL A 102 -4.89 9.95 4.26
C VAL A 102 -4.05 9.28 3.16
N PRO A 103 -3.52 10.05 2.20
CA PRO A 103 -2.60 9.52 1.19
C PRO A 103 -1.33 8.89 1.77
#